data_AF-A0A6G1HYC3-F1
#
_entry.id   AF-A0A6G1HYC3-F1
#
_cell.length_a   1.000
_cell.length_b   1.000
_cell.length_c   1.000
_cell.angle_alpha   90.00
_cell.angle_beta   90.00
_cell.angle_gamma   90.00
#
_symmetry.space_group_name_H-M   'P 1'
#
loop_
_entity.id
_entity.type
_entity.pdbx_description
1 polymer ?
#
loop_
_entity_poly.entity_id
_entity_poly.type
_entity_poly.pdbx_seq_one_letter_code
_entity_poly.pdbx_strand_id
1 'polypeptide(L)'
;MPNPTNAQYAMTGHPPKTPLYPAYTFRASPTYFAWVRLPATDIHTLRREPGFEGQNIYFYLNHPIRFICITAPVVAIEDLFSRFVLLTLDDGSGATVAVKIERKTKERPVGEWGGVAREALPETVVEGVRVKAGRGAFEVFVEGVRVDIGTVLKVKGVVETWRDQRQMLAKRIVLARGMTEVLEWEELARWRGIVGQPWVLSQERVRELDAEERRWIEEKRRKREEKRAMQEKHERKRRKLERNV
;
A
#
# COMPACT_ATOMS: atom_id res chain seq x y z
N MET A 1 21.26 -7.58 -41.25
CA MET A 1 21.15 -8.81 -40.44
C MET A 1 20.55 -8.43 -39.08
N PRO A 2 19.35 -8.90 -38.73
CA PRO A 2 18.74 -8.59 -37.44
C PRO A 2 19.20 -9.56 -36.34
N ASN A 3 19.47 -9.01 -35.15
CA ASN A 3 19.92 -9.72 -33.95
C ASN A 3 18.92 -10.80 -33.49
N PRO A 4 19.37 -12.05 -33.23
CA PRO A 4 18.52 -13.10 -32.72
C PRO A 4 18.63 -13.19 -31.19
N THR A 5 17.68 -12.60 -30.47
CA THR A 5 17.43 -12.97 -29.07
C THR A 5 15.93 -12.89 -28.80
N ASN A 6 15.21 -13.92 -29.26
CA ASN A 6 13.97 -14.42 -28.68
C ASN A 6 13.49 -15.63 -29.47
N ALA A 7 14.19 -16.74 -29.33
CA ALA A 7 13.68 -18.04 -29.74
C ALA A 7 14.33 -19.09 -28.85
N GLN A 8 13.58 -19.53 -27.83
CA GLN A 8 13.54 -20.90 -27.28
C GLN A 8 13.00 -20.86 -25.85
N TYR A 9 11.71 -21.11 -25.69
CA TYR A 9 11.19 -21.79 -24.51
C TYR A 9 10.48 -23.05 -24.98
N ALA A 10 11.25 -24.14 -24.97
CA ALA A 10 10.76 -25.48 -25.25
C ALA A 10 9.99 -26.03 -24.03
N MET A 11 8.85 -26.63 -24.35
CA MET A 11 8.12 -27.69 -23.67
C MET A 11 8.86 -28.37 -22.50
N THR A 12 8.55 -27.98 -21.26
CA THR A 12 8.65 -28.84 -20.07
C THR A 12 7.41 -28.58 -19.22
N GLY A 13 6.77 -29.65 -18.72
CA GLY A 13 5.47 -29.65 -18.06
C GLY A 13 5.45 -28.99 -16.67
N HIS A 14 5.89 -27.75 -16.57
CA HIS A 14 5.60 -26.84 -15.47
C HIS A 14 4.57 -25.81 -15.96
N PRO A 15 3.60 -25.37 -15.14
CA PRO A 15 2.76 -24.24 -15.52
C PRO A 15 3.69 -23.09 -15.91
N PRO A 16 3.48 -22.44 -17.07
CA PRO A 16 4.41 -21.44 -17.58
C PRO A 16 4.62 -20.38 -16.50
N LYS A 17 5.89 -20.12 -16.15
CA LYS A 17 6.28 -19.06 -15.23
C LYS A 17 5.66 -17.78 -15.78
N THR A 18 4.61 -17.27 -15.13
CA THR A 18 3.86 -16.16 -15.69
C THR A 18 4.78 -14.93 -15.75
N PRO A 19 5.08 -14.37 -16.94
CA PRO A 19 6.05 -13.31 -17.06
C PRO A 19 5.56 -12.05 -16.35
N LEU A 20 6.48 -11.38 -15.65
CA LEU A 20 6.23 -10.06 -15.08
C LEU A 20 6.36 -9.03 -16.19
N TYR A 21 5.39 -8.13 -16.28
CA TYR A 21 5.47 -6.99 -17.17
C TYR A 21 6.36 -5.89 -16.58
N PRO A 22 6.97 -5.01 -17.40
CA PRO A 22 7.69 -3.85 -16.91
C PRO A 22 6.79 -2.85 -16.15
N ALA A 23 7.36 -2.08 -15.23
CA ALA A 23 6.61 -1.19 -14.35
C ALA A 23 5.70 -0.17 -15.07
N TYR A 24 6.08 0.34 -16.24
CA TYR A 24 5.27 1.30 -17.00
C TYR A 24 3.93 0.72 -17.48
N THR A 25 3.81 -0.61 -17.52
CA THR A 25 2.57 -1.31 -17.89
C THR A 25 1.60 -1.46 -16.73
N PHE A 26 2.05 -1.34 -15.47
CA PHE A 26 1.26 -1.75 -14.30
C PHE A 26 -0.05 -0.99 -14.16
N ARG A 27 -0.13 0.25 -14.66
CA ARG A 27 -1.38 1.02 -14.73
C ARG A 27 -2.51 0.35 -15.53
N ALA A 28 -2.19 -0.64 -16.37
CA ALA A 28 -3.16 -1.45 -17.10
C ALA A 28 -3.58 -2.73 -16.33
N SER A 29 -2.93 -3.06 -15.21
CA SER A 29 -3.36 -4.17 -14.37
C SER A 29 -4.64 -3.79 -13.61
N PRO A 30 -5.62 -4.70 -13.48
CA PRO A 30 -6.81 -4.48 -12.65
C PRO A 30 -6.47 -4.25 -11.17
N THR A 31 -5.29 -4.69 -10.71
CA THR A 31 -4.90 -4.63 -9.29
C THR A 31 -4.16 -3.35 -8.90
N TYR A 32 -3.56 -2.62 -9.85
CA TYR A 32 -2.50 -1.66 -9.52
C TYR A 32 -2.97 -0.41 -8.77
N PHE A 33 -4.21 0.03 -9.03
CA PHE A 33 -4.86 1.16 -8.36
C PHE A 33 -6.04 0.73 -7.49
N ALA A 34 -6.27 -0.57 -7.35
CA ALA A 34 -7.41 -1.11 -6.63
C ALA A 34 -7.05 -1.54 -5.22
N TRP A 35 -8.02 -1.47 -4.31
CA TRP A 35 -7.95 -2.11 -3.01
C TRP A 35 -8.26 -3.59 -3.19
N VAL A 36 -7.24 -4.37 -3.55
CA VAL A 36 -7.38 -5.79 -3.83
C VAL A 36 -7.79 -6.52 -2.55
N ARG A 37 -8.88 -7.27 -2.60
CA ARG A 37 -9.28 -8.09 -1.46
C ARG A 37 -8.56 -9.41 -1.52
N LEU A 38 -7.81 -9.71 -0.48
CA LEU A 38 -7.09 -10.96 -0.33
C LEU A 38 -7.39 -11.54 1.05
N PRO A 39 -7.52 -12.86 1.15
CA PRO A 39 -7.55 -13.49 2.45
C PRO A 39 -6.19 -13.39 3.14
N ALA A 40 -6.16 -13.46 4.48
CA ALA A 40 -4.94 -13.34 5.27
C ALA A 40 -3.84 -14.33 4.81
N THR A 41 -4.21 -15.56 4.46
CA THR A 41 -3.28 -16.54 3.87
C THR A 41 -2.60 -16.04 2.60
N ASP A 42 -3.37 -15.53 1.63
CA ASP A 42 -2.81 -15.03 0.37
C ASP A 42 -1.94 -13.78 0.59
N ILE A 43 -2.26 -12.92 1.56
CA ILE A 43 -1.42 -11.76 1.94
C ILE A 43 0.00 -12.24 2.31
N HIS A 44 0.12 -13.33 3.06
CA HIS A 44 1.43 -13.90 3.45
C HIS A 44 2.21 -14.49 2.27
N THR A 45 1.51 -14.97 1.24
CA THR A 45 2.15 -15.51 0.03
C THR A 45 2.65 -14.44 -0.95
N LEU A 46 2.29 -13.17 -0.72
CA LEU A 46 2.71 -12.07 -1.58
C LEU A 46 4.23 -11.97 -1.66
N ARG A 47 4.75 -12.05 -2.89
CA ARG A 47 6.18 -12.05 -3.14
C ARG A 47 6.70 -10.72 -3.63
N ARG A 48 7.96 -10.44 -3.29
CA ARG A 48 8.72 -9.36 -3.90
C ARG A 48 9.51 -9.95 -5.06
N GLU A 49 9.71 -9.16 -6.11
CA GLU A 49 10.40 -9.61 -7.31
C GLU A 49 11.60 -8.69 -7.59
N PRO A 50 12.74 -9.24 -8.06
CA PRO A 50 13.90 -8.45 -8.44
C PRO A 50 13.55 -7.38 -9.48
N GLY A 51 14.12 -6.19 -9.36
CA GLY A 51 13.88 -5.06 -10.26
C GLY A 51 12.69 -4.17 -9.87
N PHE A 52 11.96 -4.52 -8.82
CA PHE A 52 10.85 -3.73 -8.27
C PHE A 52 11.08 -3.27 -6.83
N GLU A 53 12.32 -3.31 -6.37
CA GLU A 53 12.71 -2.90 -5.02
C GLU A 53 12.40 -1.41 -4.76
N GLY A 54 12.04 -1.08 -3.53
CA GLY A 54 11.74 0.30 -3.12
C GLY A 54 10.41 0.86 -3.62
N GLN A 55 9.68 0.17 -4.50
CA GLN A 55 8.40 0.63 -5.05
C GLN A 55 7.18 0.27 -4.17
N ASN A 56 7.41 -0.41 -3.04
CA ASN A 56 6.39 -0.99 -2.15
C ASN A 56 5.30 -1.75 -2.93
N ILE A 57 5.74 -2.65 -3.80
CA ILE A 57 4.91 -3.48 -4.65
C ILE A 57 5.21 -4.95 -4.41
N TYR A 58 4.16 -5.75 -4.40
CA TYR A 58 4.21 -7.19 -4.25
C TYR A 58 3.47 -7.85 -5.40
N PHE A 59 3.64 -9.16 -5.55
CA PHE A 59 3.06 -9.92 -6.63
C PHE A 59 2.28 -11.12 -6.11
N TYR A 60 1.07 -11.28 -6.63
CA TYR A 60 0.30 -12.52 -6.57
C TYR A 60 0.13 -13.02 -8.00
N LEU A 61 0.62 -14.22 -8.32
CA LEU A 61 0.96 -14.57 -9.71
C LEU A 61 1.74 -13.41 -10.35
N ASN A 62 1.42 -12.93 -11.53
CA ASN A 62 2.08 -11.77 -12.12
C ASN A 62 1.31 -10.44 -11.92
N HIS A 63 0.32 -10.38 -11.03
CA HIS A 63 -0.41 -9.16 -10.72
C HIS A 63 0.38 -8.25 -9.79
N PRO A 64 0.63 -6.97 -10.14
CA PRO A 64 1.23 -6.00 -9.24
C PRO A 64 0.23 -5.52 -8.18
N ILE A 65 0.50 -5.77 -6.90
CA ILE A 65 -0.37 -5.46 -5.77
C ILE A 65 0.32 -4.48 -4.83
N ARG A 66 -0.37 -3.38 -4.51
CA ARG A 66 0.12 -2.30 -3.63
C ARG A 66 -0.81 -2.03 -2.45
N PHE A 67 -2.11 -2.22 -2.67
CA PHE A 67 -3.16 -1.87 -1.73
C PHE A 67 -4.03 -3.08 -1.48
N ILE A 68 -4.24 -3.38 -0.19
CA ILE A 68 -5.02 -4.52 0.26
C ILE A 68 -6.22 -4.07 1.05
N CYS A 69 -7.33 -4.77 0.89
CA CYS A 69 -8.49 -4.68 1.75
C CYS A 69 -8.78 -6.05 2.37
N ILE A 70 -8.95 -6.08 3.70
CA ILE A 70 -9.39 -7.27 4.43
C ILE A 70 -10.57 -6.89 5.32
N THR A 71 -11.52 -7.80 5.49
CA THR A 71 -12.60 -7.65 6.48
C THR A 71 -12.62 -8.89 7.35
N ALA A 72 -12.44 -8.72 8.66
CA ALA A 72 -12.30 -9.83 9.59
C ALA A 72 -12.50 -9.38 11.05
N PRO A 73 -12.91 -10.30 11.94
CA PRO A 73 -12.89 -10.08 13.38
C PRO A 73 -11.46 -9.82 13.90
N VAL A 74 -11.37 -8.93 14.89
CA VAL A 74 -10.17 -8.71 15.70
C VAL A 74 -10.00 -9.87 16.66
N VAL A 75 -8.83 -10.49 16.68
CA VAL A 75 -8.49 -11.61 17.60
C VAL A 75 -7.41 -11.26 18.61
N ALA A 76 -6.66 -10.18 18.40
CA ALA A 76 -5.74 -9.63 19.40
C ALA A 76 -5.59 -8.11 19.24
N ILE A 77 -5.36 -7.41 20.36
CA ILE A 77 -5.13 -5.96 20.41
C ILE A 77 -3.89 -5.73 21.27
N GLU A 78 -2.86 -5.11 20.71
CA GLU A 78 -1.57 -4.91 21.38
C GLU A 78 -1.13 -3.44 21.34
N ASP A 79 -0.58 -2.96 22.46
CA ASP A 79 0.09 -1.65 22.55
C ASP A 79 1.60 -1.83 22.40
N LEU A 80 2.19 -1.31 21.32
CA LEU A 80 3.63 -1.33 21.11
C LEU A 80 4.26 0.03 21.41
N PHE A 81 4.83 0.13 22.61
CA PHE A 81 5.75 1.17 23.06
C PHE A 81 5.27 2.60 22.74
N SER A 82 3.98 2.87 22.95
CA SER A 82 3.33 4.18 22.77
C SER A 82 3.30 4.74 21.34
N ARG A 83 3.89 4.05 20.35
CA ARG A 83 3.95 4.52 18.95
C ARG A 83 2.99 3.77 18.04
N PHE A 84 2.79 2.47 18.26
CA PHE A 84 1.96 1.65 17.40
C PHE A 84 0.87 0.93 18.19
N VAL A 85 -0.27 0.72 17.54
CA VAL A 85 -1.25 -0.30 17.92
C VAL A 85 -1.17 -1.39 16.89
N LEU A 86 -1.18 -2.65 17.34
CA LEU A 86 -1.41 -3.79 16.46
C LEU A 86 -2.80 -4.36 16.73
N LEU A 87 -3.57 -4.53 15.66
CA LEU A 87 -4.76 -5.34 15.66
C LEU A 87 -4.46 -6.60 14.85
N THR A 88 -4.62 -7.78 15.44
CA THR A 88 -4.52 -9.03 14.69
C THR A 88 -5.92 -9.39 14.19
N LEU A 89 -6.06 -9.63 12.89
CA LEU A 89 -7.31 -10.00 12.25
C LEU A 89 -7.27 -11.45 11.77
N ASP A 90 -8.39 -12.16 11.91
CA ASP A 90 -8.55 -13.54 11.45
C ASP A 90 -9.80 -13.66 10.56
N ASP A 91 -9.62 -13.93 9.28
CA ASP A 91 -10.72 -14.12 8.31
C ASP A 91 -11.13 -15.59 8.14
N GLY A 92 -10.57 -16.49 8.96
CA GLY A 92 -10.82 -17.93 8.87
C GLY A 92 -10.15 -18.61 7.67
N SER A 93 -9.31 -17.91 6.90
CA SER A 93 -8.66 -18.48 5.71
C SER A 93 -7.49 -19.43 6.02
N GLY A 94 -7.12 -19.58 7.30
CA GLY A 94 -6.01 -20.41 7.76
C GLY A 94 -4.76 -19.65 8.21
N ALA A 95 -4.83 -18.31 8.27
CA ALA A 95 -3.79 -17.45 8.83
C ALA A 95 -4.41 -16.18 9.39
N THR A 96 -3.68 -15.49 10.27
CA THR A 96 -4.04 -14.15 10.76
C THR A 96 -3.14 -13.10 10.12
N VAL A 97 -3.57 -11.83 10.10
CA VAL A 97 -2.72 -10.72 9.65
C VAL A 97 -2.66 -9.62 10.70
N ALA A 98 -1.44 -9.16 11.00
CA ALA A 98 -1.23 -8.01 11.87
C ALA A 98 -1.51 -6.71 11.10
N VAL A 99 -2.36 -5.86 11.66
CA VAL A 99 -2.69 -4.52 11.17
C VAL A 99 -2.05 -3.51 12.11
N LYS A 100 -1.06 -2.80 11.59
CA LYS A 100 -0.31 -1.76 12.28
C LYS A 100 -0.95 -0.39 12.08
N ILE A 101 -1.16 0.31 13.19
CA ILE A 101 -1.73 1.66 13.25
C ILE A 101 -0.70 2.57 13.95
N GLU A 102 -0.27 3.63 13.28
CA GLU A 102 0.68 4.60 13.85
C GLU A 102 -0.06 5.70 14.62
N ARG A 103 0.38 5.94 15.86
CA ARG A 103 -0.08 7.05 16.69
C ARG A 103 0.65 8.31 16.29
N LYS A 104 -0.03 9.47 16.28
CA LYS A 104 0.64 10.76 16.18
C LYS A 104 1.42 10.97 17.48
N THR A 105 2.74 11.00 17.41
CA THR A 105 3.56 11.39 18.56
C THR A 105 3.24 12.84 18.93
N LYS A 106 2.74 13.07 20.15
CA LYS A 106 2.78 14.41 20.75
C LYS A 106 4.21 14.62 21.23
N GLU A 107 4.96 15.54 20.60
CA GLU A 107 6.01 16.23 21.35
C GLU A 107 5.32 16.86 22.56
N ARG A 108 5.62 16.40 23.78
CA ARG A 108 5.18 17.14 24.96
C ARG A 108 6.00 18.44 24.97
N PRO A 109 5.40 19.63 25.02
CA PRO A 109 6.14 20.82 25.40
C PRO A 109 6.76 20.53 26.76
N VAL A 110 8.09 20.61 26.85
CA VAL A 110 8.81 20.51 28.11
C VAL A 110 8.48 21.79 28.88
N GLY A 111 7.52 21.70 29.79
CA GLY A 111 7.20 22.79 30.71
C GLY A 111 5.73 23.16 30.69
N GLU A 112 4.91 22.42 31.44
CA GLU A 112 3.70 22.97 32.05
C GLU A 112 3.29 22.06 33.21
N TRP A 113 3.80 22.39 34.39
CA TRP A 113 3.32 21.85 35.66
C TRP A 113 2.05 22.62 36.01
N GLY A 114 0.89 21.97 35.94
CA GLY A 114 -0.35 22.53 36.48
C GLY A 114 -1.50 22.54 35.49
N GLY A 115 -2.10 21.38 35.28
CA GLY A 115 -3.39 21.27 34.60
C GLY A 115 -3.83 19.82 34.66
N VAL A 116 -5.01 19.57 35.24
CA VAL A 116 -5.64 18.24 35.26
C VAL A 116 -5.67 17.74 33.83
N ALA A 117 -4.82 16.76 33.51
CA ALA A 117 -4.74 16.19 32.19
C ALA A 117 -6.08 15.51 31.91
N ARG A 118 -7.00 16.22 31.22
CA ARG A 118 -8.07 15.54 30.48
C ARG A 118 -7.35 14.47 29.68
N GLU A 119 -7.69 13.20 29.90
CA GLU A 119 -7.12 12.05 29.18
C GLU A 119 -7.40 12.23 27.68
N ALA A 120 -6.60 13.05 27.00
CA ALA A 120 -6.75 13.33 25.60
C ALA A 120 -6.24 12.11 24.86
N LEU A 121 -7.16 11.32 24.33
CA LEU A 121 -6.89 10.17 23.47
C LEU A 121 -5.80 10.55 22.45
N PRO A 122 -4.64 9.87 22.42
CA PRO A 122 -3.71 10.03 21.31
C PRO A 122 -4.43 9.83 19.98
N GLU A 123 -4.33 10.83 19.12
CA GLU A 123 -4.76 10.74 17.73
C GLU A 123 -3.85 9.75 16.98
N THR A 124 -4.41 9.05 16.00
CA THR A 124 -3.63 8.22 15.09
C THR A 124 -3.52 8.88 13.72
N VAL A 125 -2.61 8.37 12.87
CA VAL A 125 -2.52 8.80 11.47
C VAL A 125 -3.70 8.31 10.63
N VAL A 126 -4.51 7.39 11.16
CA VAL A 126 -5.70 6.84 10.50
C VAL A 126 -6.91 7.62 10.97
N GLU A 127 -7.56 8.32 10.04
CA GLU A 127 -8.77 9.09 10.33
C GLU A 127 -9.86 8.21 10.97
N GLY A 128 -10.57 8.75 11.97
CA GLY A 128 -11.62 8.03 12.68
C GLY A 128 -11.13 7.00 13.70
N VAL A 129 -9.80 6.78 13.83
CA VAL A 129 -9.21 5.86 14.80
C VAL A 129 -8.54 6.64 15.93
N ARG A 130 -8.95 6.34 17.17
CA ARG A 130 -8.45 6.96 18.40
C ARG A 130 -8.00 5.88 19.38
N VAL A 131 -7.00 6.20 20.20
CA VAL A 131 -6.48 5.27 21.20
C VAL A 131 -6.52 5.94 22.57
N LYS A 132 -6.98 5.22 23.58
CA LYS A 132 -6.83 5.58 24.99
C LYS A 132 -5.70 4.73 25.56
N ALA A 133 -4.66 5.38 26.08
CA ALA A 133 -3.58 4.67 26.76
C ALA A 133 -3.21 5.45 28.04
N GLY A 134 -3.33 4.79 29.18
CA GLY A 134 -3.12 5.35 30.52
C GLY A 134 -2.74 4.28 31.53
N ARG A 135 -2.67 4.64 32.82
CA ARG A 135 -2.35 3.67 33.89
C ARG A 135 -3.44 2.59 33.95
N GLY A 136 -3.10 1.38 33.51
CA GLY A 136 -3.99 0.21 33.55
C GLY A 136 -5.12 0.18 32.52
N ALA A 137 -5.16 1.14 31.58
CA ALA A 137 -6.21 1.22 30.56
C ALA A 137 -5.60 1.36 29.17
N PHE A 138 -5.98 0.45 28.27
CA PHE A 138 -5.66 0.49 26.85
C PHE A 138 -6.91 0.15 26.04
N GLU A 139 -7.41 1.13 25.29
CA GLU A 139 -8.64 0.99 24.51
C GLU A 139 -8.46 1.61 23.13
N VAL A 140 -9.00 0.95 22.11
CA VAL A 140 -8.97 1.43 20.72
C VAL A 140 -10.39 1.77 20.33
N PHE A 141 -10.58 2.89 19.65
CA PHE A 141 -11.88 3.34 19.15
C PHE A 141 -11.83 3.54 17.64
N VAL A 142 -12.79 3.00 16.93
CA VAL A 142 -13.01 3.20 15.49
C VAL A 142 -14.37 3.84 15.33
N GLU A 143 -14.46 4.98 14.65
CA GLU A 143 -15.72 5.72 14.44
C GLU A 143 -16.46 6.02 15.76
N GLY A 144 -15.71 6.20 16.85
CA GLY A 144 -16.25 6.45 18.19
C GLY A 144 -16.72 5.22 18.96
N VAL A 145 -16.68 4.03 18.37
CA VAL A 145 -17.02 2.76 19.03
C VAL A 145 -15.76 2.07 19.51
N ARG A 146 -15.78 1.57 20.75
CA ARG A 146 -14.68 0.77 21.30
C ARG A 146 -14.55 -0.53 20.52
N VAL A 147 -13.34 -0.83 20.07
CA VAL A 147 -12.94 -2.09 19.45
C VAL A 147 -12.62 -3.08 20.57
N ASP A 148 -13.25 -4.24 20.51
CA ASP A 148 -12.96 -5.39 21.37
C ASP A 148 -12.67 -6.63 20.51
N ILE A 149 -12.20 -7.71 21.13
CA ILE A 149 -12.05 -9.01 20.46
C ILE A 149 -13.41 -9.43 19.88
N GLY A 150 -13.41 -9.92 18.65
CA GLY A 150 -14.61 -10.26 17.88
C GLY A 150 -15.21 -9.07 17.11
N THR A 151 -14.76 -7.83 17.35
CA THR A 151 -15.20 -6.69 16.54
C THR A 151 -14.73 -6.87 15.10
N VAL A 152 -15.67 -6.84 14.16
CA VAL A 152 -15.36 -7.01 12.74
C VAL A 152 -15.01 -5.67 12.10
N LEU A 153 -13.81 -5.60 11.53
CA LEU A 153 -13.28 -4.39 10.92
C LEU A 153 -13.04 -4.63 9.43
N LYS A 154 -13.36 -3.62 8.61
CA LYS A 154 -12.86 -3.52 7.25
C LYS A 154 -11.64 -2.61 7.25
N VAL A 155 -10.49 -3.18 6.91
CA VAL A 155 -9.20 -2.51 6.90
C VAL A 155 -8.69 -2.39 5.48
N LYS A 156 -8.34 -1.17 5.09
CA LYS A 156 -7.61 -0.86 3.86
C LYS A 156 -6.21 -0.41 4.23
N GLY A 157 -5.20 -1.05 3.65
CA GLY A 157 -3.81 -0.79 4.00
C GLY A 157 -2.82 -1.10 2.87
N VAL A 158 -1.57 -0.74 3.13
CA VAL A 158 -0.43 -1.16 2.29
C VAL A 158 0.28 -2.31 2.98
N VAL A 159 0.88 -3.20 2.20
CA VAL A 159 1.67 -4.31 2.75
C VAL A 159 2.99 -3.77 3.28
N GLU A 160 3.35 -4.20 4.48
CA GLU A 160 4.69 -4.07 5.04
C GLU A 160 5.25 -5.46 5.37
N THR A 161 6.57 -5.55 5.48
CA THR A 161 7.24 -6.77 5.95
C THR A 161 7.99 -6.44 7.23
N TRP A 162 7.84 -7.27 8.26
CA TRP A 162 8.57 -7.16 9.51
C TRP A 162 9.05 -8.54 9.95
N ARG A 163 10.37 -8.71 10.11
CA ARG A 163 11.00 -10.00 10.45
C ARG A 163 10.47 -11.13 9.56
N ASP A 164 10.48 -10.88 8.25
CA ASP A 164 10.00 -11.78 7.19
C ASP A 164 8.50 -12.14 7.21
N GLN A 165 7.72 -11.60 8.14
CA GLN A 165 6.26 -11.75 8.18
C GLN A 165 5.57 -10.58 7.46
N ARG A 166 4.49 -10.88 6.74
CA ARG A 166 3.66 -9.86 6.10
C ARG A 166 2.69 -9.28 7.12
N GLN A 167 2.59 -7.96 7.13
CA GLN A 167 1.64 -7.21 7.93
C GLN A 167 1.05 -6.09 7.08
N MET A 168 0.00 -5.44 7.56
CA MET A 168 -0.63 -4.31 6.90
C MET A 168 -0.39 -3.02 7.68
N LEU A 169 0.09 -1.98 7.01
CA LEU A 169 0.03 -0.62 7.54
C LEU A 169 -1.32 0.00 7.15
N ALA A 170 -2.16 0.26 8.16
CA ALA A 170 -3.50 0.77 7.97
C ALA A 170 -3.50 2.16 7.31
N LYS A 171 -4.40 2.36 6.35
CA LYS A 171 -4.71 3.65 5.72
C LYS A 171 -6.14 4.09 5.98
N ARG A 172 -7.06 3.13 6.13
CA ARG A 172 -8.45 3.36 6.54
C ARG A 172 -8.97 2.15 7.29
N ILE A 173 -9.70 2.38 8.37
CA ILE A 173 -10.38 1.36 9.17
C ILE A 173 -11.82 1.82 9.38
N VAL A 174 -12.77 0.94 9.12
CA VAL A 174 -14.20 1.18 9.39
C VAL A 174 -14.80 -0.05 10.05
N LEU A 175 -15.87 0.14 10.84
CA LEU A 175 -16.60 -0.98 11.42
C LEU A 175 -17.40 -1.69 10.32
N ALA A 176 -17.31 -3.01 10.27
CA ALA A 176 -18.24 -3.82 9.49
C ALA A 176 -19.50 -4.04 10.33
N ARG A 177 -20.67 -3.72 9.76
CA ARG A 177 -21.97 -3.84 10.47
C ARG A 177 -23.02 -4.46 9.56
N GLY A 178 -23.96 -5.20 10.15
CA GLY A 178 -25.09 -5.80 9.44
C GLY A 178 -24.62 -6.72 8.31
N MET A 179 -25.16 -6.53 7.10
CA MET A 179 -24.83 -7.36 5.93
C MET A 179 -23.45 -7.11 5.32
N THR A 180 -22.62 -6.24 5.93
CA THR A 180 -21.31 -5.90 5.38
C THR A 180 -20.48 -7.15 5.11
N GLU A 181 -20.39 -8.08 6.08
CA GLU A 181 -19.59 -9.31 5.94
C GLU A 181 -19.95 -10.13 4.69
N VAL A 182 -21.25 -10.31 4.43
CA VAL A 182 -21.73 -11.05 3.25
C VAL A 182 -21.33 -10.36 1.95
N LEU A 183 -21.51 -9.04 1.87
CA LEU A 183 -21.08 -8.25 0.70
C LEU A 183 -19.55 -8.31 0.51
N GLU A 184 -18.79 -8.39 1.60
CA GLU A 184 -17.34 -8.53 1.52
C GLU A 184 -16.90 -9.91 1.05
N TRP A 185 -17.66 -10.97 1.34
CA TRP A 185 -17.40 -12.30 0.79
C TRP A 185 -17.66 -12.36 -0.71
N GLU A 186 -18.71 -11.70 -1.21
CA GLU A 186 -18.96 -11.58 -2.65
C GLU A 186 -17.81 -10.84 -3.35
N GLU A 187 -17.35 -9.73 -2.78
CA GLU A 187 -16.18 -9.01 -3.30
C GLU A 187 -14.91 -9.86 -3.25
N LEU A 188 -14.69 -10.62 -2.17
CA LEU A 188 -13.54 -11.51 -2.06
C LEU A 188 -13.54 -12.58 -3.16
N ALA A 189 -14.71 -13.16 -3.44
CA ALA A 189 -14.88 -14.13 -4.52
C ALA A 189 -14.60 -13.52 -5.90
N ARG A 190 -15.05 -12.28 -6.15
CA ARG A 190 -14.72 -11.54 -7.38
C ARG A 190 -13.23 -11.34 -7.53
N TRP A 191 -12.56 -10.88 -6.47
CA TRP A 191 -11.11 -10.69 -6.49
C TRP A 191 -10.36 -11.99 -6.72
N ARG A 192 -10.76 -13.10 -6.08
CA ARG A 192 -10.19 -14.42 -6.35
C ARG A 192 -10.30 -14.82 -7.81
N GLY A 193 -11.43 -14.54 -8.47
CA GLY A 193 -11.60 -14.78 -9.90
C GLY A 193 -10.61 -13.99 -10.77
N ILE A 194 -10.23 -12.78 -10.34
CA ILE A 194 -9.27 -11.91 -11.04
C ILE A 194 -7.82 -12.33 -10.75
N VAL A 195 -7.41 -12.35 -9.48
CA VAL A 195 -6.00 -12.58 -9.10
C VAL A 195 -5.58 -14.03 -9.20
N GLY A 196 -6.55 -14.97 -9.17
CA GLY A 196 -6.30 -16.39 -9.37
C GLY A 196 -5.96 -16.77 -10.81
N GLN A 197 -6.17 -15.86 -11.76
CA GLN A 197 -5.77 -16.03 -13.15
C GLN A 197 -4.54 -15.17 -13.47
N PRO A 198 -3.58 -15.66 -14.28
CA PRO A 198 -2.53 -14.83 -14.86
C PRO A 198 -3.06 -13.53 -15.48
N TRP A 199 -2.45 -12.40 -15.14
CA TRP A 199 -2.67 -11.16 -15.86
C TRP A 199 -2.04 -11.25 -17.24
N VAL A 200 -2.81 -11.01 -18.30
CA VAL A 200 -2.31 -11.06 -19.67
C VAL A 200 -2.67 -9.77 -20.40
N LEU A 201 -1.67 -9.17 -21.04
CA LEU A 201 -1.83 -8.06 -21.97
C LEU A 201 -1.68 -8.55 -23.41
N SER A 202 -2.55 -8.06 -24.30
CA SER A 202 -2.38 -8.27 -25.73
C SER A 202 -1.11 -7.56 -26.23
N GLN A 203 -0.50 -8.08 -27.30
CA GLN A 203 0.70 -7.44 -27.89
C GLN A 203 0.40 -6.02 -28.37
N GLU A 204 -0.79 -5.78 -28.90
CA GLU A 204 -1.26 -4.45 -29.28
C GLU A 204 -1.25 -3.51 -28.07
N ARG A 205 -1.85 -3.94 -26.95
CA ARG A 205 -1.89 -3.13 -25.73
C ARG A 205 -0.50 -2.86 -25.16
N VAL A 206 0.43 -3.82 -25.26
CA VAL A 206 1.83 -3.59 -24.88
C VAL A 206 2.47 -2.50 -25.75
N ARG A 207 2.30 -2.57 -27.08
CA ARG A 207 2.85 -1.55 -28.00
C ARG A 207 2.28 -0.15 -27.72
N GLU A 208 1.00 -0.05 -27.41
CA GLU A 208 0.37 1.21 -27.01
C GLU A 208 1.02 1.79 -25.75
N LEU A 209 1.16 0.97 -24.72
CA LEU A 209 1.77 1.38 -23.44
C LEU A 209 3.23 1.79 -23.63
N ASP A 210 4.00 1.07 -24.45
CA ASP A 210 5.37 1.42 -24.81
C ASP A 210 5.44 2.78 -25.50
N ALA A 211 4.55 3.04 -26.46
CA ALA A 211 4.50 4.31 -27.19
C ALA A 211 4.08 5.47 -26.29
N GLU A 212 3.15 5.25 -25.35
CA GLU A 212 2.79 6.22 -24.33
C GLU A 212 3.96 6.53 -23.39
N GLU A 213 4.69 5.52 -22.93
CA GLU A 213 5.84 5.71 -22.04
C GLU A 213 6.96 6.48 -22.72
N ARG A 214 7.29 6.15 -23.99
CA ARG A 214 8.30 6.89 -24.77
C ARG A 214 7.93 8.37 -24.91
N ARG A 215 6.68 8.66 -25.27
CA ARG A 215 6.18 10.05 -25.38
C ARG A 215 6.30 10.79 -24.06
N TRP A 216 5.95 10.15 -22.94
CA TRP A 216 6.06 10.74 -21.62
C TRP A 216 7.52 11.02 -21.19
N ILE A 217 8.43 10.09 -21.48
CA ILE A 217 9.88 10.26 -21.21
C ILE A 217 10.43 11.45 -22.01
N GLU A 218 10.13 11.52 -23.31
CA GLU A 218 10.55 12.61 -24.20
C GLU A 218 10.02 13.96 -23.72
N GLU A 219 8.73 14.03 -23.37
CA GLU A 219 8.11 15.25 -22.85
C GLU A 219 8.75 15.69 -21.53
N LYS A 220 9.02 14.75 -20.62
CA LYS A 220 9.73 15.07 -19.37
C LYS A 220 11.15 15.55 -19.60
N ARG A 221 11.87 14.97 -20.57
CA ARG A 221 13.22 15.43 -20.94
C ARG A 221 13.18 16.86 -21.45
N ARG A 222 12.28 17.16 -22.39
CA ARG A 222 12.07 18.51 -22.93
C ARG A 222 11.76 19.53 -21.83
N LYS A 223 10.81 19.23 -20.94
CA LYS A 223 10.45 20.12 -19.81
C LYS A 223 11.63 20.36 -18.86
N ARG A 224 12.49 19.36 -18.63
CA ARG A 224 13.70 19.51 -17.80
C ARG A 224 14.75 20.40 -18.46
N GLU A 225 14.95 20.24 -19.76
CA GLU A 225 15.86 21.09 -20.56
C GLU A 225 15.39 22.55 -20.59
N GLU A 226 14.09 22.77 -20.86
CA GLU A 226 13.48 24.11 -20.83
C GLU A 226 13.64 24.78 -19.45
N LYS A 227 13.41 24.03 -18.37
CA LYS A 227 13.58 24.54 -17.00
C LYS A 227 15.03 24.91 -16.70
N ARG A 228 16.01 24.08 -17.13
CA ARG A 228 17.45 24.37 -16.96
C ARG A 228 17.86 25.63 -17.73
N ALA A 229 17.46 25.74 -19.00
CA ALA A 229 17.75 26.92 -19.82
C ALA A 229 17.14 28.21 -19.23
N MET A 230 15.92 28.13 -18.67
CA MET A 230 15.30 29.26 -17.98
C MET A 230 16.06 29.65 -16.71
N GLN A 231 16.49 28.67 -15.90
CA GLN A 231 17.29 28.92 -14.69
C GLN A 231 18.64 29.58 -15.03
N GLU A 232 19.35 29.07 -16.03
CA GLU A 232 20.61 29.65 -16.52
C GLU A 232 20.41 31.10 -17.02
N LYS A 233 19.32 31.36 -17.75
CA LYS A 233 18.98 32.72 -18.21
C LYS A 233 18.70 33.66 -17.04
N HIS A 234 17.97 33.21 -16.01
CA HIS A 234 17.71 33.99 -14.80
C HIS A 234 19.00 34.27 -14.02
N GLU A 235 19.86 33.28 -13.84
CA GLU A 235 21.13 33.45 -13.14
C GLU A 235 22.07 34.40 -13.89
N ARG A 236 22.15 34.27 -15.22
CA ARG A 236 22.94 35.19 -16.06
C ARG A 236 22.42 36.63 -15.99
N LYS A 237 21.11 36.83 -15.90
CA LYS A 237 20.52 38.16 -15.67
C LYS A 237 20.89 38.71 -14.29
N ARG A 238 20.79 37.89 -13.24
CA ARG A 238 21.14 38.30 -11.86
C ARG A 238 22.60 38.71 -11.73
N ARG A 239 23.53 37.91 -12.27
CA ARG A 239 24.97 38.24 -12.29
C ARG A 239 25.29 39.54 -13.03
N LYS A 240 24.52 39.87 -14.09
CA LYS A 240 24.68 41.15 -14.80
C LYS A 240 24.19 42.34 -13.99
N LEU A 241 23.10 42.19 -13.25
CA LEU A 241 22.58 43.22 -12.34
C LEU A 241 23.56 43.48 -11.19
N GLU A 242 24.11 42.41 -10.58
CA GLU A 242 25.09 42.52 -9.48
C GLU A 242 26.43 43.16 -9.91
N ARG A 243 26.80 43.07 -11.20
CA ARG A 243 28.05 43.65 -11.73
C ARG A 243 27.91 45.12 -12.16
N ASN A 244 26.69 45.66 -12.18
CA ASN A 244 26.37 47.02 -12.59
C ASN A 244 25.97 47.92 -11.41
N VAL A 245 26.21 47.46 -10.18
CA VAL A 245 26.12 48.19 -8.91
C VAL A 245 27.53 48.29 -8.34
#